data_AF-A0A0E2H217-F1
#
_entry.id   AF-A0A0E2H217-F1
#
_cell.length_a   1.000
_cell.length_b   1.000
_cell.length_c   1.000
_cell.angle_alpha   90.00
_cell.angle_beta   90.00
_cell.angle_gamma   90.00
#
_symmetry.space_group_name_H-M   'P 1'
#
loop_
_entity.id
_entity.type
_entity.pdbx_description
1 polymer ?
#
loop_
_entity_poly.entity_id
_entity_poly.type
_entity_poly.pdbx_seq_one_letter_code
_entity_poly.pdbx_strand_id
1 'polypeptide(L)' 'MSVVMKAFSSMLAVIMDLLPDSPFRGFIDNIISIPYIGFLNYFVPISDFVAILTAWGTAIATYYVFSAILRTINAID' A
#
# COMPACT_ATOMS: atom_id res chain seq x y z
N MET A 1 -28.06 15.22 -0.47
CA MET A 1 -26.67 15.49 -0.05
C MET A 1 -26.47 17.01 -0.06
N SER A 2 -26.18 17.63 1.09
CA SER A 2 -26.15 19.10 1.23
C SER A 2 -25.05 19.74 0.35
N VAL A 3 -25.30 20.94 -0.18
CA VAL A 3 -24.32 21.70 -1.01
C VAL A 3 -22.97 21.86 -0.30
N VAL A 4 -23.01 22.04 1.03
CA VAL A 4 -21.83 22.08 1.90
C VAL A 4 -20.98 20.81 1.80
N MET A 5 -21.62 19.63 1.76
CA MET A 5 -20.90 18.35 1.62
C MET A 5 -20.20 18.25 0.26
N LYS A 6 -20.84 18.71 -0.83
CA LYS A 6 -20.23 18.70 -2.17
C LYS A 6 -19.03 19.65 -2.25
N ALA A 7 -19.15 20.85 -1.68
CA ALA A 7 -18.04 21.80 -1.64
C ALA A 7 -16.84 21.24 -0.86
N PHE A 8 -17.10 20.60 0.27
CA PHE A 8 -16.07 19.96 1.08
C PHE A 8 -15.39 18.79 0.35
N SER A 9 -16.15 17.90 -0.26
CA SER A 9 -15.59 16.78 -1.05
C SER A 9 -14.77 17.27 -2.25
N SER A 10 -15.22 18.33 -2.93
CA SER A 10 -14.48 18.89 -4.06
C SER A 10 -13.15 19.52 -3.63
N MET A 11 -13.12 20.21 -2.48
CA MET A 11 -11.90 20.76 -1.92
C MET A 11 -10.93 19.65 -1.50
N LEU A 12 -11.44 18.57 -0.89
CA LEU A 12 -10.63 17.44 -0.48
C LEU A 12 -10.03 16.70 -1.68
N ALA A 13 -10.79 16.55 -2.77
CA ALA A 13 -10.29 15.96 -4.01
C ALA A 13 -9.11 16.75 -4.59
N VAL A 14 -9.22 18.09 -4.64
CA VAL A 14 -8.11 18.94 -5.11
C VAL A 14 -6.88 18.83 -4.22
N ILE A 15 -7.06 18.71 -2.90
CA ILE A 15 -5.94 18.49 -1.97
C ILE A 15 -5.30 17.11 -2.22
N MET A 16 -6.10 16.07 -2.43
CA MET A 16 -5.59 14.73 -2.71
C MET A 16 -4.84 14.67 -4.04
N ASP A 17 -5.30 15.39 -5.07
CA ASP A 17 -4.63 15.48 -6.38
C ASP A 17 -3.30 16.25 -6.32
N LEU A 18 -3.13 17.14 -5.34
CA LEU A 18 -1.87 17.87 -5.11
C LEU A 18 -0.83 17.04 -4.38
N LEU A 19 -1.24 16.00 -3.66
CA LEU A 19 -0.31 15.13 -2.96
C LEU A 19 0.29 14.11 -3.95
N PRO A 20 1.60 13.83 -3.87
CA PRO A 20 2.18 12.73 -4.64
C PRO A 20 1.59 11.39 -4.18
N ASP A 21 1.47 10.42 -5.11
CA ASP A 21 0.97 9.06 -4.82
C ASP A 21 1.65 8.40 -3.60
N SER A 22 2.90 8.78 -3.35
CA SER A 22 3.64 8.39 -2.16
C SER A 22 4.40 9.60 -1.61
N PRO A 23 4.28 9.90 -0.29
CA PRO A 23 5.07 10.93 0.35
C PRO A 23 6.58 10.58 0.35
N PHE A 24 6.93 9.34 0.02
CA PHE A 24 8.31 8.86 -0.03
C PHE A 24 8.91 8.84 -1.45
N ARG A 25 8.12 9.13 -2.50
CA ARG A 25 8.55 8.98 -3.89
C ARG A 25 9.86 9.73 -4.18
N GLY A 26 9.93 11.01 -3.80
CA GLY A 26 11.15 11.81 -3.99
C GLY A 26 12.38 11.25 -3.25
N PHE A 27 12.20 10.64 -2.07
CA PHE A 27 13.31 10.01 -1.35
C PHE A 27 13.78 8.73 -2.05
N ILE A 28 12.84 7.90 -2.50
CA ILE A 28 13.12 6.66 -3.22
C ILE A 28 13.85 6.96 -4.54
N ASP A 29 13.38 7.94 -5.31
CA ASP A 29 14.00 8.32 -6.58
C ASP A 29 15.46 8.77 -6.37
N ASN A 30 15.72 9.54 -5.31
CA ASN A 30 17.09 9.94 -4.95
C ASN A 30 17.97 8.73 -4.53
N ILE A 31 17.43 7.79 -3.74
CA ILE A 31 18.19 6.61 -3.30
C ILE A 31 18.52 5.69 -4.47
N ILE A 32 17.58 5.48 -5.40
CA ILE A 32 17.80 4.65 -6.60
C ILE A 32 18.88 5.26 -7.50
N SER A 33 19.02 6.59 -7.51
CA SER A 33 20.06 7.26 -8.30
C SER A 33 21.49 7.06 -7.78
N ILE A 34 21.66 6.54 -6.56
CA ILE A 34 22.99 6.29 -5.98
C ILE A 34 23.69 5.16 -6.76
N PRO A 35 24.88 5.42 -7.35
CA PRO A 35 25.64 4.38 -8.02
C PRO A 35 25.90 3.21 -7.07
N TYR A 36 25.81 1.98 -7.57
CA TYR A 36 26.20 0.78 -6.83
C TYR A 36 25.28 0.39 -5.65
N ILE A 37 24.16 1.09 -5.40
CA ILE A 37 23.20 0.76 -4.33
C ILE A 37 22.65 -0.67 -4.45
N GLY A 38 22.53 -1.18 -5.68
CA GLY A 38 22.10 -2.55 -5.97
C GLY A 38 23.03 -3.63 -5.40
N PHE A 39 24.32 -3.33 -5.13
CA PHE A 39 25.22 -4.31 -4.50
C PHE A 39 24.88 -4.58 -3.05
N LEU A 40 24.09 -3.74 -2.38
CA LEU A 40 23.59 -4.05 -1.04
C LEU A 40 22.75 -5.34 -1.04
N ASN A 41 22.08 -5.67 -2.16
CA ASN A 41 21.34 -6.91 -2.29
C ASN A 41 22.22 -8.17 -2.17
N TYR A 42 23.53 -8.07 -2.41
CA TYR A 42 24.46 -9.18 -2.22
C TYR A 42 24.64 -9.54 -0.73
N PHE A 43 24.62 -8.54 0.16
CA PHE A 43 24.80 -8.74 1.59
C PHE A 43 23.46 -8.95 2.31
N VAL A 44 22.43 -8.24 1.87
CA VAL A 44 21.10 -8.28 2.46
C VAL A 44 20.08 -8.36 1.32
N PRO A 45 19.44 -9.52 1.09
CA PRO A 45 18.53 -9.73 -0.04
C PRO A 45 17.17 -9.06 0.22
N ILE A 46 17.12 -7.73 0.19
CA ILE A 46 15.93 -6.94 0.48
C ILE A 46 14.77 -7.29 -0.46
N SER A 47 15.07 -7.54 -1.74
CA SER A 47 14.07 -7.97 -2.73
C SER A 47 13.37 -9.26 -2.30
N ASP A 48 14.12 -10.23 -1.78
CA ASP A 48 13.55 -11.52 -1.38
C ASP A 48 12.71 -11.37 -0.11
N PHE A 49 13.16 -10.56 0.85
CA PHE A 49 12.36 -10.24 2.05
C PHE A 49 11.02 -9.60 1.69
N VAL A 50 11.03 -8.62 0.78
CA VAL A 50 9.79 -7.98 0.31
C VAL A 50 8.91 -9.01 -0.39
N ALA A 51 9.46 -9.82 -1.30
CA ALA A 51 8.70 -10.84 -2.02
C ALA A 51 8.02 -11.84 -1.08
N ILE A 52 8.75 -12.36 -0.09
CA ILE A 52 8.24 -13.31 0.90
C ILE A 52 7.16 -12.64 1.77
N LEU A 53 7.42 -11.42 2.25
CA LEU A 53 6.45 -10.68 3.06
C LEU A 53 5.16 -10.40 2.29
N THR A 54 5.27 -10.01 1.01
CA THR A 54 4.11 -9.78 0.15
C THR A 54 3.35 -11.08 -0.10
N ALA A 55 4.04 -12.18 -0.40
CA ALA A 55 3.39 -13.48 -0.63
C ALA A 55 2.64 -13.97 0.61
N TRP A 56 3.29 -13.94 1.78
CA TRP A 56 2.68 -14.33 3.04
C TRP A 56 1.53 -13.40 3.43
N GLY A 57 1.74 -12.08 3.36
CA GLY A 57 0.72 -11.08 3.67
C GLY A 57 -0.51 -11.21 2.76
N THR A 58 -0.31 -11.49 1.48
CA THR A 58 -1.40 -11.73 0.52
C THR A 58 -2.19 -12.99 0.89
N ALA A 59 -1.50 -14.08 1.27
CA ALA A 59 -2.16 -15.32 1.67
C ALA A 59 -3.02 -15.13 2.94
N ILE A 60 -2.47 -14.48 3.95
CA ILE A 60 -3.18 -14.18 5.21
C ILE A 60 -4.35 -13.22 4.97
N ALA A 61 -4.14 -12.14 4.21
CA ALA A 61 -5.20 -11.20 3.87
C ALA A 61 -6.36 -11.90 3.15
N THR A 62 -6.03 -12.76 2.17
CA THR A 62 -7.03 -13.55 1.44
C THR A 62 -7.82 -14.46 2.38
N TYR A 63 -7.14 -15.18 3.27
CA TYR A 63 -7.79 -16.01 4.28
C TYR A 63 -8.78 -15.21 5.14
N TYR A 64 -8.39 -14.02 5.62
CA TYR A 64 -9.27 -13.19 6.45
C TYR A 64 -10.43 -12.58 5.68
N VAL A 65 -10.24 -12.22 4.42
CA VAL A 65 -11.34 -11.77 3.54
C VAL A 65 -12.40 -12.87 3.42
N PHE A 66 -11.99 -14.10 3.09
CA PHE A 66 -12.94 -15.22 3.01
C PHE A 66 -13.57 -15.55 4.37
N SER A 67 -12.78 -15.54 5.45
CA SER A 67 -13.29 -15.79 6.80
C SER A 67 -14.34 -14.76 7.21
N ALA A 68 -14.13 -13.48 6.87
CA ALA A 68 -15.11 -12.42 7.13
C ALA A 68 -16.40 -12.65 6.35
N ILE A 69 -16.32 -13.04 5.08
CA ILE A 69 -17.49 -13.36 4.26
C ILE A 69 -18.25 -14.56 4.85
N LEU A 70 -17.55 -15.65 5.18
CA LEU A 70 -18.14 -16.86 5.74
C LEU A 70 -18.82 -16.61 7.09
N ARG A 71 -18.22 -15.81 7.97
CA ARG A 71 -18.85 -15.39 9.24
C ARG A 71 -20.06 -14.50 9.00
N THR A 72 -20.02 -13.61 8.00
CA THR A 72 -21.17 -12.76 7.66
C THR A 72 -22.39 -13.57 7.21
N ILE A 73 -22.18 -14.70 6.53
CA ILE A 73 -23.25 -15.62 6.14
C ILE A 73 -23.55 -16.70 7.19
N ASN A 74 -22.95 -16.64 8.38
CA ASN A 74 -23.04 -17.64 9.45
C ASN A 74 -22.69 -19.07 9.01
N ALA A 75 -21.77 -19.22 8.05
CA ALA A 75 -21.26 -20.54 7.65
C ALA A 75 -20.21 -21.08 8.61
N ILE A 76 -19.57 -20.20 9.39
CA ILE A 76 -18.60 -20.49 10.44
C ILE A 76 -18.85 -19.52 11.61
N ASP A 77 -18.44 -19.92 12.81
CA ASP A 77 -18.55 -19.11 14.04
C ASP A 77 -17.44 -18.03 14.14
#